data_AF-A0A3C0J8Q5-F1
#
_entry.id   AF-A0A3C0J8Q5-F1
#
_cell.length_a   1.000
_cell.length_b   1.000
_cell.length_c   1.000
_cell.angle_alpha   90.00
_cell.angle_beta   90.00
_cell.angle_gamma   90.00
#
_symmetry.space_group_name_H-M   'P 1'
#
loop_
_entity.id
_entity.type
_entity.pdbx_description
1 polymer ?
#
loop_
_entity_poly.entity_id
_entity_poly.type
_entity_poly.pdbx_seq_one_letter_code
_entity_poly.pdbx_strand_id
1 'polypeptide(L)'
;MSGRFRDKMANFMAGRYGMDEFGKFINILLFVMIIVSFFVRFLFFPTLLLLIYSYFRILSRNYPARNRENQWYLNVTRMFRKNRSSYGNDAGTRQRDTAHRIFKCPNCSQKIRVPKGKGKICIRCPKCRIEFIKRT
;
A
#
# COMPACT_ATOMS: atom_id res chain seq x y z
N MET A 1 -5.63 9.05 32.72
CA MET A 1 -5.94 10.37 32.11
C MET A 1 -5.23 10.66 30.76
N SER A 2 -4.69 9.66 30.04
CA SER A 2 -3.89 9.90 28.80
C SER A 2 -4.68 9.90 27.48
N GLY A 3 -5.94 9.43 27.44
CA GLY A 3 -6.71 9.26 26.20
C GLY A 3 -7.09 10.58 25.49
N ARG A 4 -7.60 11.56 26.24
CA ARG A 4 -8.19 12.80 25.66
C ARG A 4 -7.19 13.66 24.86
N PHE A 5 -5.92 13.68 25.25
CA PHE A 5 -4.89 14.44 24.52
C PHE A 5 -4.49 13.73 23.23
N ARG A 6 -4.36 12.39 23.28
CA ARG A 6 -4.05 11.56 22.12
C ARG A 6 -5.16 11.63 21.07
N ASP A 7 -6.42 11.64 21.48
CA ASP A 7 -7.57 11.74 20.58
C ASP A 7 -7.69 13.13 19.93
N LYS A 8 -7.35 14.19 20.67
CA LYS A 8 -7.24 15.55 20.12
C LYS A 8 -6.10 15.69 19.11
N MET A 9 -4.93 15.10 19.38
CA MET A 9 -3.83 15.08 18.42
C MET A 9 -4.15 14.23 17.19
N ALA A 10 -4.83 13.10 17.37
CA ALA A 10 -5.29 12.25 16.27
C ALA A 10 -6.33 12.96 15.39
N ASN A 11 -7.31 13.66 15.98
CA ASN A 11 -8.28 14.47 15.24
C ASN A 11 -7.66 15.71 14.58
N PHE A 12 -6.59 16.26 15.15
CA PHE A 12 -5.80 17.29 14.48
C PHE A 12 -5.03 16.70 13.29
N MET A 13 -4.44 15.51 13.42
CA MET A 13 -3.78 14.83 12.31
C MET A 13 -4.77 14.26 11.27
N ALA A 14 -6.04 14.08 11.62
CA ALA A 14 -7.09 13.66 10.71
C ALA A 14 -7.33 14.72 9.63
N GLY A 15 -6.93 14.41 8.39
CA GLY A 15 -7.00 15.32 7.25
C GLY A 15 -5.68 15.99 6.86
N ARG A 16 -4.57 15.66 7.54
CA ARG A 16 -3.21 16.00 7.10
C ARG A 16 -2.56 14.82 6.38
N TYR A 17 -1.67 15.15 5.44
CA TYR A 17 -0.90 14.13 4.72
C TYR A 17 0.11 13.52 5.70
N GLY A 18 -0.10 12.26 6.07
CA GLY A 18 0.74 11.54 7.02
C GLY A 18 2.15 11.26 6.50
N MET A 19 2.87 10.37 7.18
CA MET A 19 4.23 9.97 6.79
C MET A 19 4.21 9.04 5.57
N ASP A 20 4.54 9.58 4.40
CA ASP A 20 4.61 8.87 3.13
C ASP A 20 6.03 8.37 2.81
N GLU A 21 6.17 7.50 1.81
CA GLU A 21 7.46 6.87 1.48
C GLU A 21 8.49 7.89 0.96
N PHE A 22 8.04 8.87 0.18
CA PHE A 22 8.91 9.97 -0.25
C PHE A 22 9.28 10.90 0.93
N GLY A 23 8.38 11.14 1.89
CA GLY A 23 8.68 11.87 3.12
C GLY A 23 9.71 11.14 3.99
N LYS A 24 9.62 9.80 4.13
CA LYS A 24 10.64 9.00 4.83
C LYS A 24 12.02 9.15 4.21
N PHE A 25 12.10 9.12 2.88
CA PHE A 25 13.35 9.35 2.16
C PHE A 25 13.96 10.73 2.48
N ILE A 26 13.14 11.79 2.44
CA ILE A 26 13.62 13.14 2.80
C ILE A 26 14.09 13.19 4.26
N ASN A 27 13.38 12.57 5.19
CA ASN A 27 13.78 12.56 6.60
C ASN A 27 15.10 11.78 6.83
N ILE A 28 15.30 10.66 6.13
CA ILE A 28 16.57 9.92 6.18
C ILE A 28 17.70 10.77 5.58
N LEU A 29 17.47 11.38 4.41
CA LEU A 29 18.43 12.28 3.77
C LEU A 29 18.81 13.43 4.69
N LEU A 30 17.82 14.02 5.37
CA LEU A 30 18.02 15.11 6.31
C LEU A 30 18.84 14.67 7.53
N PHE A 31 18.57 13.49 8.08
CA PHE A 31 19.37 12.93 9.17
C PHE A 31 20.84 12.74 8.76
N VAL A 32 21.08 12.21 7.56
CA VAL A 32 22.44 12.08 7.00
C VAL A 32 23.08 13.45 6.79
N MET A 33 22.37 14.42 6.20
CA MET A 33 22.90 15.77 5.99
C MET A 33 23.25 16.49 7.29
N ILE A 34 22.47 16.29 8.36
CA ILE A 34 22.80 16.84 9.68
C ILE A 34 24.15 16.28 10.15
N ILE A 35 24.35 14.97 10.07
CA ILE A 35 25.60 14.32 10.48
C ILE A 35 26.79 14.86 9.66
N VAL A 36 26.63 14.98 8.34
CA VAL A 36 27.70 15.48 7.46
C VAL A 36 27.97 16.98 7.69
N SER A 37 26.94 17.75 8.06
CA SER A 37 27.08 19.19 8.36
C SER A 37 27.99 19.48 9.56
N PHE A 38 28.21 18.50 10.45
CA PHE A 38 29.23 18.63 11.51
C PHE A 38 30.66 18.67 10.96
N PHE A 39 30.90 18.01 9.83
CA PHE A 39 32.22 17.96 9.19
C PHE A 39 32.41 19.05 8.13
N VAL A 40 31.32 19.50 7.49
CA VAL A 40 31.37 20.49 6.41
C VAL A 40 30.40 21.65 6.70
N ARG A 41 30.93 22.76 7.21
CA ARG A 41 30.13 23.89 7.70
C ARG A 41 29.26 24.56 6.62
N PHE A 42 29.65 24.52 5.35
CA PHE A 42 28.87 25.07 4.24
C PHE A 42 27.55 24.31 3.99
N LEU A 43 27.45 23.03 4.40
CA LEU A 43 26.23 22.23 4.26
C LEU A 43 25.13 22.58 5.27
N PHE A 44 25.40 23.47 6.23
CA PHE A 44 24.41 23.89 7.22
C PHE A 44 23.19 24.57 6.58
N PHE A 45 23.41 25.53 5.67
CA PHE A 45 22.34 26.25 4.99
C PHE A 45 21.41 25.36 4.15
N PRO A 46 21.92 24.47 3.26
CA PRO A 46 21.04 23.58 2.50
C PRO A 46 20.31 22.57 3.41
N THR A 47 20.93 22.12 4.50
CA THR A 47 20.27 21.24 5.48
C THR A 47 19.11 21.94 6.18
N LEU A 48 19.30 23.20 6.58
CA LEU A 48 18.24 24.01 7.19
C LEU A 48 17.07 24.24 6.21
N LEU A 49 17.36 24.52 4.94
CA LEU A 49 16.34 24.70 3.91
C LEU A 49 15.54 23.40 3.66
N LEU A 50 16.23 22.25 3.64
CA LEU A 50 15.59 20.94 3.52
C LEU A 50 14.69 20.63 4.72
N LEU A 51 15.09 21.03 5.93
CA LEU A 51 14.28 20.91 7.14
C LEU A 51 12.98 21.71 7.04
N ILE A 52 13.08 22.99 6.65
CA ILE A 52 11.92 23.86 6.44
C ILE A 52 10.98 23.24 5.39
N TYR A 53 11.52 22.71 4.30
CA TYR A 53 10.73 22.02 3.27
C TYR A 53 10.00 20.79 3.80
N SER A 54 10.66 19.98 4.64
CA SER A 54 10.05 18.80 5.29
C SER A 54 8.84 19.20 6.14
N TYR A 55 8.98 20.25 6.96
CA TYR A 55 7.87 20.78 7.76
C TYR A 55 6.73 21.34 6.91
N PHE A 56 7.05 22.14 5.88
CA PHE A 56 6.04 22.68 4.96
C PHE A 56 5.23 21.56 4.28
N ARG A 57 5.91 20.46 3.91
CA ARG A 57 5.26 19.30 3.29
C ARG A 57 4.31 18.58 4.25
N ILE A 58 4.70 18.39 5.51
CA ILE A 58 3.88 17.76 6.55
C ILE A 58 2.66 18.64 6.88
N LEU A 59 2.83 19.96 6.87
CA LEU A 59 1.77 20.91 7.15
C LEU A 59 0.85 21.17 5.93
N SER A 60 1.26 20.75 4.72
CA SER A 60 0.50 20.98 3.50
C SER A 60 -0.83 20.21 3.50
N ARG A 61 -1.92 20.94 3.26
CA ARG A 61 -3.28 20.37 3.17
C ARG A 61 -3.62 19.80 1.77
N ASN A 62 -2.72 19.99 0.79
CA ASN A 62 -2.95 19.59 -0.60
C ASN A 62 -2.67 18.10 -0.83
N TYR A 63 -3.60 17.25 -0.36
CA TYR A 63 -3.56 15.79 -0.52
C TYR A 63 -3.32 15.30 -1.97
N PRO A 64 -4.04 15.79 -3.01
CA PRO A 64 -3.89 15.23 -4.36
C PRO A 64 -2.52 15.55 -4.98
N ALA A 65 -1.96 16.73 -4.71
CA ALA A 65 -0.64 17.11 -5.23
C ALA A 65 0.47 16.26 -4.60
N ARG A 66 0.45 16.11 -3.26
CA ARG A 66 1.44 15.29 -2.53
C ARG A 66 1.34 13.82 -2.90
N ASN A 67 0.13 13.31 -3.14
CA ASN A 67 -0.05 11.94 -3.60
C ASN A 67 0.56 11.73 -5.00
N ARG A 68 0.45 12.69 -5.92
CA ARG A 68 1.12 12.59 -7.24
C ARG A 68 2.64 12.51 -7.12
N GLU A 69 3.24 13.34 -6.26
CA GLU A 69 4.69 13.32 -5.99
C GLU A 69 5.14 11.96 -5.43
N ASN A 70 4.39 11.41 -4.46
CA ASN A 70 4.69 10.10 -3.89
C ASN A 70 4.51 8.96 -4.91
N GLN A 71 3.46 9.00 -5.74
CA GLN A 71 3.27 8.01 -6.81
C GLN A 71 4.40 8.06 -7.84
N TRP A 72 4.86 9.26 -8.22
CA TRP A 72 6.03 9.41 -9.08
C TRP A 72 7.28 8.79 -8.43
N TYR A 73 7.56 9.10 -7.16
CA TYR A 73 8.68 8.50 -6.42
C TYR A 73 8.60 6.97 -6.35
N LEU A 74 7.41 6.43 -6.09
CA LEU A 74 7.18 4.98 -6.04
C LEU A 74 7.36 4.32 -7.40
N ASN A 75 6.98 5.00 -8.50
CA ASN A 75 7.15 4.48 -9.85
C ASN A 75 8.62 4.47 -10.27
N VAL A 76 9.38 5.52 -9.96
CA VAL A 76 10.82 5.59 -10.24
C VAL A 76 11.57 4.55 -9.41
N THR A 77 11.27 4.47 -8.11
CA THR A 77 11.91 3.53 -7.19
C THR A 77 11.38 2.10 -7.36
N ARG A 78 10.37 1.87 -8.21
CA ARG A 78 9.74 0.57 -8.43
C ARG A 78 10.75 -0.49 -8.87
N MET A 79 11.71 -0.12 -9.72
CA MET A 79 12.73 -1.04 -10.23
C MET A 79 13.66 -1.50 -9.10
N PHE A 80 14.09 -0.59 -8.23
CA PHE A 80 14.93 -0.91 -7.07
C PHE A 80 14.16 -1.61 -5.94
N ARG A 81 12.85 -1.34 -5.78
CA ARG A 81 11.97 -1.99 -4.80
C ARG A 81 11.50 -3.38 -5.21
N LYS A 82 11.36 -3.68 -6.51
CA LYS A 82 10.85 -4.97 -7.00
C LYS A 82 11.66 -6.14 -6.46
N ASN A 83 12.96 -5.98 -6.27
CA ASN A 83 13.83 -7.02 -5.70
C ASN A 83 13.61 -7.29 -4.20
N ARG A 84 13.06 -6.33 -3.43
CA ARG A 84 12.72 -6.57 -2.01
C ARG A 84 11.27 -7.02 -1.79
N SER A 85 10.35 -6.69 -2.71
CA SER A 85 8.91 -6.86 -2.50
C SER A 85 8.22 -7.92 -3.37
N SER A 86 8.95 -8.70 -4.17
CA SER A 86 8.39 -9.88 -4.86
C SER A 86 7.75 -10.91 -3.91
N TYR A 87 7.92 -10.78 -2.59
CA TYR A 87 7.29 -11.65 -1.59
C TYR A 87 5.96 -11.12 -1.00
N GLY A 88 5.58 -9.84 -1.22
CA GLY A 88 4.59 -9.19 -0.34
C GLY A 88 3.30 -8.62 -0.98
N ASN A 89 3.25 -8.40 -2.29
CA ASN A 89 2.18 -7.58 -2.90
C ASN A 89 1.10 -8.37 -3.66
N ASP A 90 0.89 -9.63 -3.29
CA ASP A 90 -0.31 -10.42 -3.64
C ASP A 90 -1.32 -10.51 -2.48
N ALA A 91 -1.07 -9.82 -1.36
CA ALA A 91 -1.93 -9.93 -0.17
C ALA A 91 -3.32 -9.30 -0.38
N GLY A 92 -3.43 -8.21 -1.15
CA GLY A 92 -4.70 -7.50 -1.38
C GLY A 92 -5.67 -8.22 -2.33
N THR A 93 -5.18 -9.10 -3.19
CA THR A 93 -5.99 -9.90 -4.12
C THR A 93 -6.31 -11.28 -3.56
N ARG A 94 -5.40 -11.90 -2.78
CA ARG A 94 -5.63 -13.22 -2.16
C ARG A 94 -6.65 -13.17 -1.01
N GLN A 95 -6.75 -12.06 -0.29
CA GLN A 95 -7.59 -11.98 0.92
C GLN A 95 -9.10 -11.84 0.62
N ARG A 96 -9.51 -11.62 -0.63
CA ARG A 96 -10.93 -11.54 -1.04
C ARG A 96 -11.50 -12.84 -1.62
N ASP A 97 -10.68 -13.84 -1.95
CA ASP A 97 -11.13 -15.12 -2.51
C ASP A 97 -11.33 -16.22 -1.45
N THR A 98 -11.65 -15.85 -0.21
CA THR A 98 -12.06 -16.81 0.83
C THR A 98 -13.46 -17.35 0.58
N ALA A 99 -14.35 -16.60 -0.06
CA ALA A 99 -15.76 -17.00 -0.27
C ALA A 99 -15.96 -18.07 -1.37
N HIS A 100 -15.07 -18.17 -2.35
CA HIS A 100 -15.31 -18.99 -3.55
C HIS A 100 -14.18 -19.98 -3.86
N ARG A 101 -14.54 -21.20 -4.24
CA ARG A 101 -13.66 -22.23 -4.82
C ARG A 101 -13.85 -22.23 -6.34
N ILE A 102 -12.76 -22.43 -7.07
CA ILE A 102 -12.79 -22.51 -8.53
C ILE A 102 -12.77 -23.98 -8.94
N PHE A 103 -13.79 -24.42 -9.67
CA PHE A 103 -13.85 -25.76 -10.27
C PHE A 103 -13.66 -25.68 -11.78
N LYS A 104 -13.07 -26.73 -12.35
CA LYS A 104 -13.00 -26.92 -13.80
C LYS A 104 -14.14 -27.84 -14.23
N CYS A 105 -14.86 -27.44 -15.28
CA CYS A 105 -15.84 -28.29 -15.94
C CYS A 105 -15.13 -29.51 -16.59
N PRO A 106 -15.63 -30.75 -16.44
CA PRO A 106 -15.00 -31.93 -17.01
C PRO A 106 -15.08 -31.99 -18.54
N ASN A 107 -16.08 -31.36 -19.17
CA ASN A 107 -16.27 -31.41 -20.62
C ASN A 107 -15.57 -30.24 -21.34
N CYS A 108 -15.79 -28.99 -20.91
CA CYS A 108 -15.27 -27.81 -21.62
C CYS A 108 -14.10 -27.09 -20.92
N SER A 109 -13.61 -27.62 -19.80
CA SER A 109 -12.53 -27.03 -18.99
C SER A 109 -12.74 -25.58 -18.50
N GLN A 110 -13.96 -25.04 -18.62
CA GLN A 110 -14.31 -23.72 -18.13
C GLN A 110 -14.15 -23.63 -16.61
N LYS A 111 -13.50 -22.56 -16.13
CA LYS A 111 -13.38 -22.25 -14.71
C LYS A 111 -14.69 -21.67 -14.19
N ILE A 112 -15.32 -22.34 -13.22
CA ILE A 112 -16.59 -21.97 -12.60
C ILE A 112 -16.30 -21.58 -11.15
N ARG A 113 -16.76 -20.39 -10.74
CA ARG A 113 -16.65 -19.89 -9.36
C ARG A 113 -17.85 -20.39 -8.57
N VAL A 114 -17.58 -20.99 -7.40
CA VAL A 114 -18.61 -21.65 -6.59
C VAL A 114 -18.39 -21.28 -5.11
N PRO A 115 -19.41 -20.92 -4.33
CA PRO A 115 -19.25 -20.58 -2.91
C PRO A 115 -18.74 -21.77 -2.07
N LYS A 116 -17.87 -21.52 -1.09
CA LYS A 116 -17.35 -22.55 -0.17
C LYS A 116 -18.36 -22.87 0.95
N GLY A 117 -18.25 -24.06 1.54
CA GLY A 117 -18.99 -24.43 2.75
C GLY A 117 -20.43 -24.93 2.54
N LYS A 118 -20.81 -25.30 1.30
CA LYS A 118 -22.15 -25.80 0.97
C LYS A 118 -22.24 -27.33 0.88
N GLY A 119 -21.17 -28.06 1.18
CA GLY A 119 -21.16 -29.52 1.16
C GLY A 119 -21.25 -30.09 -0.26
N LYS A 120 -22.13 -31.08 -0.48
CA LYS A 120 -22.40 -31.65 -1.81
C LYS A 120 -23.29 -30.69 -2.60
N ILE A 121 -22.82 -30.21 -3.73
CA ILE A 121 -23.56 -29.30 -4.60
C ILE A 121 -23.57 -29.83 -6.04
N CYS A 122 -24.67 -29.57 -6.75
CA CYS A 122 -24.75 -29.76 -8.18
C CYS A 122 -24.26 -28.48 -8.88
N ILE A 123 -23.19 -28.58 -9.68
CA ILE A 123 -22.63 -27.45 -10.42
C ILE A 123 -23.06 -27.60 -11.88
N ARG A 124 -23.79 -26.60 -12.40
CA ARG A 124 -24.16 -26.51 -13.82
C ARG A 124 -23.15 -25.62 -14.56
N CYS A 125 -22.55 -26.14 -15.63
CA CYS A 125 -21.62 -25.35 -16.43
C CYS A 125 -22.33 -24.32 -17.31
N PRO A 126 -21.93 -23.03 -17.32
CA PRO A 126 -22.57 -22.02 -18.17
C PRO A 126 -22.31 -22.22 -19.67
N LYS A 127 -21.23 -22.92 -20.05
CA LYS A 127 -20.83 -23.10 -21.45
C LYS A 127 -21.42 -24.37 -22.09
N CYS A 128 -21.32 -25.51 -21.42
CA CYS A 128 -21.77 -26.79 -21.97
C CYS A 128 -23.03 -27.35 -21.29
N ARG A 129 -23.60 -26.62 -20.30
CA ARG A 129 -24.83 -26.96 -19.57
C ARG A 129 -24.85 -28.32 -18.85
N ILE A 130 -23.74 -29.05 -18.84
CA ILE A 130 -23.62 -30.29 -18.08
C ILE A 130 -23.66 -30.01 -16.58
N GLU A 131 -24.22 -30.97 -15.86
CA GLU A 131 -24.36 -30.95 -14.40
C GLU A 131 -23.43 -32.00 -13.80
N PHE A 132 -22.69 -31.61 -12.77
CA PHE A 132 -21.80 -32.54 -12.07
C PHE A 132 -21.79 -32.24 -10.57
N ILE A 133 -21.71 -33.29 -9.77
CA ILE A 133 -21.76 -33.20 -8.31
C ILE A 133 -20.33 -33.15 -7.78
N LYS A 134 -19.98 -32.08 -7.07
CA LYS A 134 -18.73 -31.99 -6.30
C LYS A 134 -19.00 -31.52 -4.88
N ARG A 135 -18.06 -31.83 -3.98
CA ARG A 135 -18.04 -31.26 -2.63
C ARG A 135 -17.23 -29.95 -2.62
N THR A 136 -17.80 -28.92 -2.01
CA THR A 136 -17.18 -27.59 -1.84
C THR A 136 -16.31 -27.49 -0.61
#